data_AF-A0A1F6CZJ9-F1
#
_entry.id   AF-A0A1F6CZJ9-F1
#
_cell.length_a   1.000
_cell.length_b   1.000
_cell.length_c   1.000
_cell.angle_alpha   90.00
_cell.angle_beta   90.00
_cell.angle_gamma   90.00
#
_symmetry.space_group_name_H-M   'P 1'
#
loop_
_entity.id
_entity.type
_entity.pdbx_description
1 polymer ?
#
loop_
_entity_poly.entity_id
_entity_poly.type
_entity_poly.pdbx_seq_one_letter_code
_entity_poly.pdbx_strand_id
1 'polypeptide(L)'
;MAGYLMKENPFDRSMFDSYTSGGEAVALVCALVGCFLLLALLYTLRSRLRGRRASLDSGDVEDRDISEGRGGVFHRLIRMVFGGRADGKTALSHLVEFDPPSVNCTVRRTADGEEVDRDAGRATLLHLNGEIFLREKSFFIAAPDGIKAGDQGLFTGQGEVVNLWFLHERIPYTFDCEVAERVRFPAEMLRNMDPKIGVGYRLVPLSNVAKRDKRQAIRFSHKVGRGALRVYPQILFDVYVQKTDFRYPTEGSLPPRINDLKLIPYKKQREEEEEEDFSVERVVAAFKEMIRKNHSEDRAVHVSKPHMDERTNRRILLDLGHAEVVGLNASEAGRTVHIKRPMKSRVKNRRDAHHLSEGDIVVLDYLSRSQGDDRNEYHEMVCQVIKGGIENVSLRPRRTPRQEMNLPVEMLDFSVNGLRFENSQEFMGYVFGEDWKTQRPVRQRDILEGTGFIFTFYPRLRFTRDTEVYRPDLPLTFCILGKIVRCETQREERGAESGPLKAFGVRYTHDPAEYSMDDFCWDRWAMIRPPFRENHHFKEVHKSLNGLIAHLENQPRDLREAPAHTRRASKEMERPTRSAPGSRLQRRG
;
A
#
# COMPACT_ATOMS: atom_id res chain seq x y z
N MET A 1 45.00 98.48 -44.76
CA MET A 1 45.80 98.99 -43.63
C MET A 1 46.05 97.81 -42.70
N ALA A 2 47.34 97.48 -42.52
CA ALA A 2 48.01 96.41 -41.76
C ALA A 2 47.31 95.02 -41.69
N GLY A 3 47.75 93.93 -42.35
CA GLY A 3 49.10 93.42 -42.65
C GLY A 3 49.56 92.50 -41.49
N TYR A 4 49.46 91.16 -41.56
CA TYR A 4 50.39 90.14 -42.10
C TYR A 4 49.61 88.80 -42.19
N LEU A 5 49.52 87.98 -43.26
CA LEU A 5 50.44 87.35 -44.21
C LEU A 5 51.41 86.28 -43.64
N MET A 6 51.03 85.01 -43.96
CA MET A 6 51.80 83.76 -44.12
C MET A 6 52.49 83.07 -42.95
N LYS A 7 52.05 81.82 -42.70
CA LYS A 7 52.88 80.61 -42.92
C LYS A 7 51.98 79.38 -43.14
N GLU A 8 51.98 78.88 -44.37
CA GLU A 8 51.48 77.55 -44.74
C GLU A 8 52.42 76.49 -44.16
N ASN A 9 51.86 75.40 -43.63
CA ASN A 9 52.61 74.23 -43.16
C ASN A 9 52.19 73.01 -44.00
N PRO A 10 53.13 72.29 -44.64
CA PRO A 10 52.85 71.40 -45.78
C PRO A 10 52.63 69.93 -45.36
N PHE A 11 51.68 69.67 -44.48
CA PHE A 11 51.38 68.31 -44.00
C PHE A 11 49.96 67.81 -44.31
N ASP A 12 49.40 68.26 -45.43
CA ASP A 12 48.21 67.66 -46.03
C ASP A 12 48.55 67.08 -47.41
N ARG A 13 49.06 65.84 -47.40
CA ARG A 13 48.87 64.80 -48.43
C ARG A 13 49.74 63.58 -48.12
N SER A 14 49.20 62.41 -48.42
CA SER A 14 49.85 61.08 -48.39
C SER A 14 49.94 60.39 -47.02
N MET A 15 48.86 59.73 -46.60
CA MET A 15 48.93 58.37 -46.02
C MET A 15 47.59 57.61 -45.98
N PHE A 16 46.70 57.82 -46.94
CA PHE A 16 45.50 56.98 -47.11
C PHE A 16 45.38 56.53 -48.56
N ASP A 17 46.35 55.73 -48.97
CA ASP A 17 46.16 54.70 -50.00
C ASP A 17 46.94 53.47 -49.57
N SER A 18 46.31 52.31 -49.73
CA SER A 18 46.73 50.95 -49.33
C SER A 18 46.47 50.54 -47.87
N TYR A 19 45.33 49.89 -47.62
CA TYR A 19 45.24 48.51 -47.10
C TYR A 19 43.76 48.12 -46.97
N THR A 20 43.09 48.00 -48.11
CA THR A 20 41.87 47.21 -48.28
C THR A 20 42.23 45.71 -48.24
N SER A 21 42.49 45.18 -47.04
CA SER A 21 42.48 43.72 -46.80
C SER A 21 42.23 43.36 -45.33
N GLY A 22 41.50 44.20 -44.58
CA GLY A 22 41.24 44.03 -43.15
C GLY A 22 39.95 43.27 -42.79
N GLY A 23 39.18 42.81 -43.77
CA GLY A 23 37.91 42.09 -43.51
C GLY A 23 38.11 40.67 -43.01
N GLU A 24 39.06 39.94 -43.58
CA GLU A 24 39.30 38.52 -43.22
C GLU A 24 40.01 38.38 -41.87
N ALA A 25 40.94 39.28 -41.54
CA ALA A 25 41.64 39.25 -40.26
C ALA A 25 40.70 39.54 -39.08
N VAL A 26 39.77 40.50 -39.23
CA VAL A 26 38.77 40.82 -38.20
C VAL A 26 37.75 39.69 -38.06
N ALA A 27 37.32 39.09 -39.18
CA ALA A 27 36.43 37.92 -39.14
C ALA A 27 37.08 36.72 -38.44
N LEU A 28 38.37 36.47 -38.69
CA LEU A 28 39.12 35.38 -38.07
C LEU A 28 39.32 35.62 -36.56
N VAL A 29 39.62 36.85 -36.14
CA VAL A 29 39.72 37.20 -34.72
C VAL A 29 38.37 37.06 -34.01
N CYS A 30 37.27 37.52 -34.61
CA CYS A 30 35.93 37.33 -34.07
C CYS A 30 35.54 35.84 -33.96
N ALA A 31 35.91 35.03 -34.96
CA ALA A 31 35.68 33.58 -34.94
C ALA A 31 36.48 32.89 -33.82
N LEU A 32 37.75 33.27 -33.63
CA LEU A 32 38.60 32.73 -32.56
C LEU A 32 38.10 33.11 -31.17
N VAL A 33 37.68 34.36 -30.98
CA VAL A 33 37.06 34.81 -29.71
C VAL A 33 35.75 34.08 -29.46
N GLY A 34 34.92 33.89 -30.48
CA GLY A 34 33.70 33.09 -30.40
C GLY A 34 33.95 31.63 -30.00
N CYS A 35 34.95 30.99 -30.62
CA CYS A 35 35.37 29.63 -30.25
C CYS A 35 35.90 29.55 -28.82
N PHE A 36 36.65 30.55 -28.35
CA PHE A 36 37.18 30.57 -26.99
C PHE A 36 36.07 30.71 -25.95
N LEU A 37 35.07 31.58 -26.21
CA LEU A 37 33.89 31.72 -25.35
C LEU A 37 33.03 30.45 -25.34
N LEU A 38 32.88 29.79 -26.49
CA LEU A 38 32.17 28.50 -26.57
C LEU A 38 32.89 27.43 -25.75
N LEU A 39 34.22 27.35 -25.84
CA LEU A 39 35.02 26.41 -25.05
C LEU A 39 34.94 26.69 -23.55
N ALA A 40 34.95 27.97 -23.14
CA ALA A 40 34.78 28.36 -21.75
C ALA A 40 33.36 28.01 -21.23
N LEU A 41 32.33 28.19 -22.06
CA LEU A 41 30.96 27.78 -21.74
C LEU A 41 30.86 26.25 -21.61
N LEU A 42 31.44 25.50 -22.54
CA LEU A 42 31.45 24.03 -22.48
C LEU A 42 32.26 23.51 -21.29
N TYR A 43 33.36 24.17 -20.93
CA TYR A 43 34.17 23.83 -19.77
C TYR A 43 33.41 24.08 -18.46
N THR A 44 32.72 25.22 -18.33
CA THR A 44 31.89 25.52 -17.16
C THR A 44 30.67 24.60 -17.06
N LEU A 45 30.05 24.23 -18.19
CA LEU A 45 28.99 23.23 -18.25
C LEU A 45 29.51 21.86 -17.80
N ARG A 46 30.67 21.43 -18.33
CA ARG A 46 31.33 20.16 -17.98
C ARG A 46 31.75 20.12 -16.51
N SER A 47 32.26 21.23 -15.97
CA SER A 47 32.63 21.36 -14.55
C SER A 47 31.40 21.27 -13.65
N ARG A 48 30.29 21.94 -13.99
CA ARG A 48 29.01 21.79 -13.28
C ARG A 48 28.44 20.38 -13.36
N LEU A 49 28.59 19.71 -14.50
CA LEU A 49 28.16 18.31 -14.67
C LEU A 49 29.05 17.34 -13.89
N ARG A 50 30.36 17.60 -13.74
CA ARG A 50 31.27 16.82 -12.88
C ARG A 50 31.00 17.05 -11.38
N GLY A 51 30.73 18.29 -10.96
CA GLY A 51 30.35 18.59 -9.58
C GLY A 51 29.07 17.87 -9.13
N ARG A 52 28.17 17.56 -10.06
CA ARG A 52 26.97 16.74 -9.81
C ARG A 52 27.21 15.22 -9.83
N ARG A 53 28.34 14.74 -10.36
CA ARG A 53 28.71 13.31 -10.37
C ARG A 53 29.53 12.90 -9.13
N ALA A 54 30.18 13.84 -8.45
CA ALA A 54 30.94 13.54 -7.22
C ALA A 54 30.07 13.34 -5.96
N SER A 55 28.74 13.52 -6.06
CA SER A 55 27.79 13.25 -4.97
C SER A 55 26.88 12.04 -5.24
N LEU A 56 27.25 11.18 -6.19
CA LEU A 56 26.51 9.96 -6.50
C LEU A 56 27.45 8.77 -6.36
N ASP A 57 27.16 7.99 -5.33
CA ASP A 57 27.76 6.70 -4.99
C ASP A 57 27.68 5.75 -6.19
N SER A 58 28.73 4.95 -6.40
CA SER A 58 29.01 4.22 -7.64
C SER A 58 28.20 2.92 -7.82
N GLY A 59 26.89 2.95 -7.56
CA GLY A 59 26.00 1.79 -7.64
C GLY A 59 24.95 1.79 -8.77
N ASP A 60 24.65 2.94 -9.39
CA ASP A 60 23.46 3.10 -10.25
C ASP A 60 23.79 3.62 -11.67
N VAL A 61 24.51 2.86 -12.51
CA VAL A 61 24.91 3.32 -13.86
C VAL A 61 24.37 2.47 -15.03
N GLU A 62 23.40 1.58 -14.84
CA GLU A 62 22.79 0.87 -16.00
C GLU A 62 21.33 1.19 -16.32
N ASP A 63 20.63 2.07 -15.59
CA ASP A 63 19.19 2.32 -15.84
C ASP A 63 18.82 3.81 -16.00
N ARG A 64 19.70 4.61 -16.60
CA ARG A 64 19.38 6.00 -16.98
C ARG A 64 19.57 6.24 -18.46
N ASP A 65 18.59 5.78 -19.23
CA ASP A 65 18.13 6.53 -20.38
C ASP A 65 16.59 6.62 -20.42
N ILE A 66 16.12 7.83 -20.72
CA ILE A 66 14.74 8.26 -21.00
C ILE A 66 13.87 8.66 -19.78
N SER A 67 13.68 9.99 -19.68
CA SER A 67 12.58 10.75 -19.07
C SER A 67 12.68 11.16 -17.58
N GLU A 68 13.60 12.09 -17.28
CA GLU A 68 13.37 13.07 -16.21
C GLU A 68 12.77 14.37 -16.78
N GLY A 69 11.59 14.71 -16.26
CA GLY A 69 10.80 15.87 -16.68
C GLY A 69 11.37 17.19 -16.20
N ARG A 70 11.90 17.97 -17.14
CA ARG A 70 11.75 19.43 -17.19
C ARG A 70 10.94 19.78 -18.46
N GLY A 71 9.70 19.32 -18.51
CA GLY A 71 8.77 19.65 -19.57
C GLY A 71 8.10 21.00 -19.29
N GLY A 72 8.67 22.09 -19.80
CA GLY A 72 8.02 23.40 -19.82
C GLY A 72 6.70 23.38 -20.61
N VAL A 73 5.94 24.45 -20.48
CA VAL A 73 4.63 24.71 -21.11
C VAL A 73 4.56 24.32 -22.60
N PHE A 74 5.70 24.35 -23.30
CA PHE A 74 5.87 23.87 -24.67
C PHE A 74 5.56 22.37 -24.89
N HIS A 75 5.90 21.47 -23.95
CA HIS A 75 5.60 20.05 -24.10
C HIS A 75 4.10 19.74 -23.95
N ARG A 76 3.36 20.57 -23.21
CA ARG A 76 1.88 20.53 -23.15
C ARG A 76 1.23 21.06 -24.41
N LEU A 77 1.80 22.10 -25.03
CA LEU A 77 1.30 22.64 -26.29
C LEU A 77 1.52 21.65 -27.46
N ILE A 78 2.69 21.00 -27.51
CA ILE A 78 3.00 19.99 -28.53
C ILE A 78 2.10 18.75 -28.39
N ARG A 79 1.70 18.35 -27.17
CA ARG A 79 0.77 17.22 -26.95
C ARG A 79 -0.68 17.54 -27.32
N MET A 80 -1.05 18.82 -27.35
CA MET A 80 -2.37 19.29 -27.79
C MET A 80 -2.45 19.49 -29.31
N VAL A 81 -1.33 19.82 -29.96
CA VAL A 81 -1.28 20.12 -31.41
C VAL A 81 -0.81 18.93 -32.24
N PHE A 82 0.03 18.06 -31.68
CA PHE A 82 0.49 16.83 -32.31
C PHE A 82 0.16 15.64 -31.40
N GLY A 83 -0.99 15.01 -31.67
CA GLY A 83 -1.34 13.73 -31.08
C GLY A 83 -0.35 12.65 -31.49
N GLY A 84 0.74 12.52 -30.73
CA GLY A 84 1.63 11.37 -30.81
C GLY A 84 0.88 10.13 -30.33
N ARG A 85 0.19 9.44 -31.25
CA ARG A 85 -0.25 8.06 -31.04
C ARG A 85 1.00 7.24 -30.71
N ALA A 86 1.01 6.61 -29.53
CA ALA A 86 1.99 5.57 -29.24
C ALA A 86 1.89 4.49 -30.33
N ASP A 87 3.01 3.83 -30.65
CA ASP A 87 2.99 2.72 -31.60
C ASP A 87 2.23 1.55 -30.96
N GLY A 88 0.93 1.44 -31.26
CA GLY A 88 0.05 0.40 -30.71
C GLY A 88 0.57 -1.02 -30.94
N LYS A 89 1.53 -1.22 -31.86
CA LYS A 89 2.23 -2.50 -32.02
C LYS A 89 3.07 -2.87 -30.80
N THR A 90 3.75 -1.92 -30.17
CA THR A 90 4.59 -2.17 -28.98
C THR A 90 3.75 -2.52 -27.75
N ALA A 91 2.56 -1.91 -27.60
CA ALA A 91 1.66 -2.23 -26.52
C ALA A 91 1.13 -3.67 -26.62
N LEU A 92 0.73 -4.09 -27.82
CA LEU A 92 0.21 -5.44 -28.06
C LEU A 92 1.30 -6.50 -27.94
N SER A 93 2.53 -6.23 -28.41
CA SER A 93 3.64 -7.18 -28.25
C SER A 93 3.95 -7.44 -26.78
N HIS A 94 4.01 -6.39 -25.95
CA HIS A 94 4.18 -6.57 -24.50
C HIS A 94 3.00 -7.30 -23.86
N LEU A 95 1.78 -7.04 -24.31
CA LEU A 95 0.60 -7.74 -23.78
C LEU A 95 0.64 -9.24 -24.07
N VAL A 96 1.07 -9.63 -25.28
CA VAL A 96 1.30 -11.03 -25.66
C VAL A 96 2.45 -11.66 -24.89
N GLU A 97 3.55 -10.92 -24.72
CA GLU A 97 4.72 -11.39 -23.96
C GLU A 97 4.37 -11.66 -22.49
N PHE A 98 3.61 -10.76 -21.86
CA PHE A 98 3.24 -10.89 -20.46
C PHE A 98 2.10 -11.89 -20.21
N ASP A 99 1.30 -12.16 -21.25
CA ASP A 99 0.13 -13.05 -21.27
C ASP A 99 -0.73 -13.00 -19.99
N PRO A 100 -1.22 -11.80 -19.57
CA PRO A 100 -1.99 -11.72 -18.34
C PRO A 100 -3.35 -12.41 -18.53
N PRO A 101 -3.79 -13.26 -17.59
CA PRO A 101 -5.10 -13.92 -17.69
C PRO A 101 -6.27 -12.93 -17.56
N SER A 102 -6.04 -11.80 -16.89
CA SER A 102 -7.04 -10.76 -16.65
C SER A 102 -6.40 -9.42 -16.35
N VAL A 103 -7.16 -8.35 -16.53
CA VAL A 103 -6.77 -6.96 -16.25
C VAL A 103 -7.80 -6.30 -15.34
N ASN A 104 -7.36 -5.37 -14.50
CA ASN A 104 -8.24 -4.48 -13.76
C ASN A 104 -8.55 -3.24 -14.61
N CYS A 105 -9.81 -2.82 -14.61
CA CYS A 105 -10.34 -1.81 -15.52
C CYS A 105 -10.74 -0.51 -14.80
N THR A 106 -10.00 0.53 -15.14
CA THR A 106 -10.13 1.96 -14.88
C THR A 106 -10.99 2.80 -15.83
N VAL A 107 -12.29 3.11 -15.69
CA VAL A 107 -12.90 4.07 -16.65
C VAL A 107 -12.35 5.48 -16.37
N ARG A 108 -11.62 6.05 -17.33
CA ARG A 108 -10.98 7.37 -17.29
C ARG A 108 -11.80 8.46 -17.99
N ARG A 109 -12.57 8.06 -18.99
CA ARG A 109 -13.44 8.97 -19.75
C ARG A 109 -14.64 8.20 -20.26
N THR A 110 -15.83 8.78 -20.13
CA THR A 110 -17.07 8.23 -20.70
C THR A 110 -17.12 8.47 -22.22
N ALA A 111 -18.08 7.85 -22.89
CA ALA A 111 -18.30 8.03 -24.32
C ALA A 111 -18.64 9.49 -24.69
N ASP A 112 -19.30 10.22 -23.76
CA ASP A 112 -19.66 11.63 -23.91
C ASP A 112 -18.47 12.59 -23.68
N GLY A 113 -17.29 12.05 -23.35
CA GLY A 113 -16.07 12.83 -23.16
C GLY A 113 -15.86 13.36 -21.74
N GLU A 114 -16.76 13.06 -20.79
CA GLU A 114 -16.59 13.44 -19.40
C GLU A 114 -15.43 12.67 -18.75
N GLU A 115 -14.53 13.38 -18.08
CA GLU A 115 -13.45 12.75 -17.33
C GLU A 115 -14.00 12.17 -16.02
N VAL A 116 -13.86 10.86 -15.88
CA VAL A 116 -14.37 10.08 -14.74
C VAL A 116 -13.22 9.20 -14.25
N ASP A 117 -13.16 8.85 -12.96
CA ASP A 117 -12.19 7.86 -12.45
C ASP A 117 -12.93 6.73 -11.73
N ARG A 118 -13.65 5.92 -12.51
CA ARG A 118 -14.57 4.88 -11.99
C ARG A 118 -14.09 3.47 -12.33
N ASP A 119 -13.49 2.83 -11.32
CA ASP A 119 -13.95 1.57 -10.74
C ASP A 119 -14.66 0.46 -11.55
N ALA A 120 -14.28 0.06 -12.77
CA ALA A 120 -15.05 -0.95 -13.52
C ALA A 120 -14.79 -2.41 -13.07
N GLY A 121 -13.79 -2.67 -12.23
CA GLY A 121 -13.50 -4.02 -11.73
C GLY A 121 -12.60 -4.85 -12.64
N ARG A 122 -12.58 -6.16 -12.42
CA ARG A 122 -11.71 -7.09 -13.16
C ARG A 122 -12.36 -7.49 -14.48
N ALA A 123 -11.58 -7.56 -15.55
CA ALA A 123 -11.99 -8.04 -16.86
C ALA A 123 -11.04 -9.14 -17.33
N THR A 124 -11.59 -10.22 -17.90
CA THR A 124 -10.80 -11.35 -18.40
C THR A 124 -10.38 -11.09 -19.84
N LEU A 125 -9.12 -11.35 -20.20
CA LEU A 125 -8.68 -11.27 -21.59
C LEU A 125 -9.24 -12.46 -22.36
N LEU A 126 -9.80 -12.21 -23.55
CA LEU A 126 -10.27 -13.28 -24.41
C LEU A 126 -9.09 -13.88 -25.15
N HIS A 127 -8.99 -15.19 -25.10
CA HIS A 127 -8.01 -15.99 -25.82
C HIS A 127 -8.71 -16.76 -26.92
N LEU A 128 -8.10 -16.86 -28.09
CA LEU A 128 -8.57 -17.68 -29.21
C LEU A 128 -7.49 -18.71 -29.52
N ASN A 129 -7.84 -19.99 -29.44
CA ASN A 129 -6.89 -21.11 -29.56
C ASN A 129 -5.74 -21.07 -28.53
N GLY A 130 -5.99 -20.53 -27.33
CA GLY A 130 -5.01 -20.47 -26.24
C GLY A 130 -4.08 -19.25 -26.25
N GLU A 131 -4.17 -18.40 -27.26
CA GLU A 131 -3.41 -17.14 -27.34
C GLU A 131 -4.34 -15.94 -27.18
N ILE A 132 -3.83 -14.81 -26.65
CA ILE A 132 -4.61 -13.57 -26.56
C ILE A 132 -5.22 -13.23 -27.92
N PHE A 133 -6.52 -13.02 -27.96
CA PHE A 133 -7.22 -12.76 -29.19
C PHE A 133 -6.91 -11.34 -29.67
N LEU A 134 -6.13 -11.25 -30.74
CA LEU A 134 -5.75 -10.00 -31.40
C LEU A 134 -6.40 -9.87 -32.78
N ARG A 135 -6.86 -8.65 -33.12
CA ARG A 135 -7.36 -8.32 -34.45
C ARG A 135 -7.10 -6.86 -34.79
N GLU A 136 -6.52 -6.55 -35.95
CA GLU A 136 -6.45 -5.17 -36.48
C GLU A 136 -5.91 -4.13 -35.48
N LYS A 137 -4.87 -4.49 -34.71
CA LYS A 137 -4.28 -3.67 -33.62
C LYS A 137 -5.17 -3.46 -32.39
N SER A 138 -6.10 -4.38 -32.16
CA SER A 138 -6.95 -4.43 -30.98
C SER A 138 -6.87 -5.79 -30.31
N PHE A 139 -7.28 -5.84 -29.06
CA PHE A 139 -7.46 -7.06 -28.29
C PHE A 139 -8.87 -7.05 -27.67
N PHE A 140 -9.30 -8.19 -27.12
CA PHE A 140 -10.66 -8.33 -26.61
C PHE A 140 -10.67 -8.70 -25.13
N ILE A 141 -11.61 -8.12 -24.38
CA ILE A 141 -11.88 -8.48 -22.99
C ILE A 141 -13.36 -8.82 -22.79
N ALA A 142 -13.63 -9.63 -21.77
CA ALA A 142 -14.97 -9.83 -21.24
C ALA A 142 -15.50 -8.56 -20.56
N ALA A 143 -16.81 -8.50 -20.32
CA ALA A 143 -17.39 -7.44 -19.52
C ALA A 143 -16.72 -7.38 -18.13
N PRO A 144 -16.26 -6.20 -17.67
CA PRO A 144 -15.71 -6.05 -16.33
C PRO A 144 -16.74 -6.38 -15.23
N ASP A 145 -16.32 -7.06 -14.17
CA ASP A 145 -17.19 -7.56 -13.10
C ASP A 145 -17.95 -6.46 -12.34
N GLY A 146 -17.41 -5.24 -12.33
CA GLY A 146 -18.01 -4.09 -11.63
C GLY A 146 -19.18 -3.44 -12.38
N ILE A 147 -19.46 -3.87 -13.62
CA ILE A 147 -20.50 -3.30 -14.47
C ILE A 147 -21.75 -4.18 -14.40
N LYS A 148 -22.78 -3.70 -13.70
CA LYS A 148 -24.09 -4.38 -13.65
C LYS A 148 -24.88 -4.09 -14.91
N ALA A 149 -25.76 -5.01 -15.31
CA ALA A 149 -26.64 -4.91 -16.49
C ALA A 149 -27.62 -3.71 -16.51
N GLY A 150 -27.54 -2.79 -15.53
CA GLY A 150 -28.37 -1.58 -15.43
C GLY A 150 -27.58 -0.26 -15.26
N ASP A 151 -26.23 -0.27 -15.27
CA ASP A 151 -25.43 0.96 -15.28
C ASP A 151 -25.49 1.59 -16.69
N GLN A 152 -26.51 2.42 -16.95
CA GLN A 152 -26.84 2.93 -18.29
C GLN A 152 -25.82 3.90 -18.92
N GLY A 153 -24.69 4.21 -18.27
CA GLY A 153 -23.73 5.22 -18.73
C GLY A 153 -22.29 4.76 -18.93
N LEU A 154 -21.95 3.48 -18.75
CA LEU A 154 -20.56 3.00 -18.81
C LEU A 154 -20.45 1.73 -19.65
N PHE A 155 -19.42 1.65 -20.49
CA PHE A 155 -19.22 0.52 -21.42
C PHE A 155 -20.44 0.31 -22.34
N THR A 156 -21.02 1.43 -22.83
CA THR A 156 -22.13 1.46 -23.79
C THR A 156 -21.70 0.91 -25.15
N GLY A 157 -20.40 0.89 -25.40
CA GLY A 157 -19.78 0.07 -26.43
C GLY A 157 -18.90 0.85 -27.40
N GLN A 158 -18.69 2.16 -27.23
CA GLN A 158 -17.76 2.92 -28.07
C GLN A 158 -17.35 4.26 -27.43
N GLY A 159 -16.07 4.61 -27.54
CA GLY A 159 -15.53 5.94 -27.24
C GLY A 159 -15.06 6.12 -25.79
N GLU A 160 -15.32 5.18 -24.89
CA GLU A 160 -14.78 5.25 -23.53
C GLU A 160 -13.27 5.06 -23.53
N VAL A 161 -12.57 5.86 -22.71
CA VAL A 161 -11.15 5.63 -22.43
C VAL A 161 -11.02 4.89 -21.11
N VAL A 162 -10.35 3.75 -21.16
CA VAL A 162 -10.11 2.91 -20.00
C VAL A 162 -8.62 2.76 -19.73
N ASN A 163 -8.25 2.85 -18.47
CA ASN A 163 -6.93 2.50 -17.98
C ASN A 163 -6.96 1.03 -17.56
N LEU A 164 -6.14 0.20 -18.20
CA LEU A 164 -5.97 -1.18 -17.81
C LEU A 164 -4.70 -1.32 -16.98
N TRP A 165 -4.73 -2.21 -16.00
CA TRP A 165 -3.52 -2.61 -15.29
C TRP A 165 -3.57 -4.08 -14.86
N PHE A 166 -2.40 -4.70 -14.82
CA PHE A 166 -2.22 -6.11 -14.45
C PHE A 166 -0.86 -6.30 -13.78
N LEU A 167 -0.64 -7.48 -13.21
CA LEU A 167 0.62 -7.89 -12.62
C LEU A 167 1.33 -8.87 -13.56
N HIS A 168 2.62 -8.63 -13.81
CA HIS A 168 3.51 -9.60 -14.45
C HIS A 168 4.77 -9.71 -13.60
N GLU A 169 5.15 -10.93 -13.21
CA GLU A 169 6.22 -11.19 -12.24
C GLU A 169 6.12 -10.32 -10.97
N ARG A 170 4.89 -10.10 -10.48
CA ARG A 170 4.57 -9.26 -9.30
C ARG A 170 4.85 -7.76 -9.49
N ILE A 171 5.18 -7.32 -10.70
CA ILE A 171 5.35 -5.91 -11.04
C ILE A 171 4.06 -5.40 -11.69
N PRO A 172 3.50 -4.26 -11.22
CA PRO A 172 2.30 -3.70 -11.83
C PRO A 172 2.64 -2.97 -13.13
N TYR A 173 1.93 -3.33 -14.19
CA TYR A 173 1.98 -2.69 -15.49
C TYR A 173 0.64 -2.03 -15.79
N THR A 174 0.66 -0.94 -16.55
CA THR A 174 -0.55 -0.22 -16.95
C THR A 174 -0.42 0.37 -18.35
N PHE A 175 -1.57 0.54 -19.01
CA PHE A 175 -1.70 1.17 -20.31
C PHE A 175 -3.14 1.66 -20.49
N ASP A 176 -3.32 2.66 -21.33
CA ASP A 176 -4.63 3.24 -21.64
C ASP A 176 -5.13 2.67 -22.96
N CYS A 177 -6.43 2.48 -23.05
CA CYS A 177 -7.11 1.94 -24.21
C CYS A 177 -8.39 2.70 -24.48
N GLU A 178 -8.81 2.70 -25.73
CA GLU A 178 -10.13 3.14 -26.16
C GLU A 178 -11.02 1.92 -26.41
N VAL A 179 -12.25 1.96 -25.89
CA VAL A 179 -13.28 0.97 -26.21
C VAL A 179 -13.79 1.28 -27.61
N ALA A 180 -13.46 0.42 -28.57
CA ALA A 180 -13.77 0.64 -29.98
C ALA A 180 -15.16 0.13 -30.35
N GLU A 181 -15.55 -1.04 -29.85
CA GLU A 181 -16.87 -1.63 -30.11
C GLU A 181 -17.20 -2.72 -29.06
N ARG A 182 -18.51 -2.97 -28.87
CA ARG A 182 -19.02 -4.18 -28.22
C ARG A 182 -19.27 -5.26 -29.26
N VAL A 183 -18.62 -6.41 -29.13
CA VAL A 183 -18.66 -7.49 -30.12
C VAL A 183 -19.46 -8.68 -29.61
N ARG A 184 -20.33 -9.23 -30.47
CA ARG A 184 -20.95 -10.54 -30.25
C ARG A 184 -20.22 -11.58 -31.08
N PHE A 185 -19.73 -12.63 -30.42
CA PHE A 185 -18.94 -13.66 -31.08
C PHE A 185 -19.85 -14.76 -31.66
N PRO A 186 -19.64 -15.19 -32.92
CA PRO A 186 -20.36 -16.31 -33.50
C PRO A 186 -20.15 -17.61 -32.71
N ALA A 187 -21.14 -18.51 -32.75
CA ALA A 187 -21.09 -19.80 -32.06
C ALA A 187 -19.89 -20.68 -32.47
N GLU A 188 -19.40 -20.51 -33.69
CA GLU A 188 -18.22 -21.23 -34.19
C GLU A 188 -16.94 -20.76 -33.49
N MET A 189 -16.76 -19.46 -33.30
CA MET A 189 -15.60 -18.90 -32.59
C MET A 189 -15.62 -19.26 -31.11
N LEU A 190 -16.81 -19.32 -30.49
CA LEU A 190 -16.96 -19.68 -29.08
C LEU A 190 -16.45 -21.07 -28.72
N ARG A 191 -16.29 -21.97 -29.71
CA ARG A 191 -15.74 -23.31 -29.46
C ARG A 191 -14.29 -23.25 -29.00
N ASN A 192 -13.53 -22.30 -29.55
CA ASN A 192 -12.10 -22.16 -29.35
C ASN A 192 -11.72 -20.90 -28.56
N MET A 193 -12.72 -20.17 -28.08
CA MET A 193 -12.53 -18.95 -27.30
C MET A 193 -12.57 -19.25 -25.80
N ASP A 194 -11.70 -18.59 -25.05
CA ASP A 194 -11.60 -18.71 -23.60
C ASP A 194 -11.48 -17.33 -22.94
N PRO A 195 -12.38 -16.94 -22.03
CA PRO A 195 -13.58 -17.67 -21.61
C PRO A 195 -14.65 -17.75 -22.72
N LYS A 196 -15.51 -18.78 -22.67
CA LYS A 196 -16.61 -19.01 -23.61
C LYS A 196 -17.77 -18.03 -23.41
N ILE A 197 -17.52 -16.76 -23.65
CA ILE A 197 -18.48 -15.67 -23.44
C ILE A 197 -18.95 -15.14 -24.79
N GLY A 198 -20.26 -15.14 -25.03
CA GLY A 198 -20.85 -14.71 -26.30
C GLY A 198 -20.65 -13.22 -26.64
N VAL A 199 -20.21 -12.41 -25.68
CA VAL A 199 -20.08 -10.95 -25.82
C VAL A 199 -18.79 -10.48 -25.17
N GLY A 200 -18.07 -9.60 -25.85
CA GLY A 200 -16.88 -8.92 -25.33
C GLY A 200 -16.76 -7.50 -25.86
N TYR A 201 -15.67 -6.84 -25.47
CA TYR A 201 -15.34 -5.48 -25.88
C TYR A 201 -14.02 -5.49 -26.63
N ARG A 202 -13.95 -4.77 -27.75
CA ARG A 202 -12.74 -4.57 -28.53
C ARG A 202 -12.04 -3.31 -28.04
N LEU A 203 -10.75 -3.42 -27.70
CA LEU A 203 -9.96 -2.32 -27.16
C LEU A 203 -8.75 -2.03 -28.02
N VAL A 204 -8.54 -0.73 -28.25
CA VAL A 204 -7.40 -0.21 -29.01
C VAL A 204 -6.44 0.48 -28.04
N PRO A 205 -5.17 0.04 -27.91
CA PRO A 205 -4.21 0.71 -27.07
C PRO A 205 -3.95 2.16 -27.50
N LEU A 206 -4.02 3.09 -26.55
CA LEU A 206 -3.67 4.50 -26.72
C LEU A 206 -2.25 4.81 -26.21
N SER A 207 -1.74 3.98 -25.28
CA SER A 207 -0.39 4.08 -24.74
C SER A 207 0.30 2.72 -24.68
N ASN A 208 1.63 2.74 -24.61
CA ASN A 208 2.44 1.53 -24.43
C ASN A 208 2.23 0.95 -23.03
N VAL A 209 2.42 -0.37 -22.91
CA VAL A 209 2.49 -1.04 -21.61
C VAL A 209 3.69 -0.50 -20.84
N ALA A 210 3.39 0.23 -19.78
CA ALA A 210 4.38 0.88 -18.94
C ALA A 210 4.36 0.25 -17.55
N LYS A 211 5.55 0.01 -16.99
CA LYS A 211 5.71 -0.31 -15.58
C LYS A 211 5.14 0.84 -14.77
N ARG A 212 4.09 0.57 -13.99
CA ARG A 212 3.34 1.58 -13.23
C ARG A 212 4.14 2.08 -12.02
N ASP A 213 5.01 1.24 -11.47
CA ASP A 213 5.68 1.53 -10.21
C ASP A 213 7.20 1.68 -10.34
N LYS A 214 7.70 2.90 -10.13
CA LYS A 214 9.13 3.22 -9.97
C LYS A 214 9.60 3.03 -8.52
N ARG A 215 8.74 2.56 -7.61
CA ARG A 215 9.06 2.41 -6.20
C ARG A 215 9.79 1.09 -5.95
N GLN A 216 10.61 1.08 -4.90
CA GLN A 216 11.27 -0.13 -4.40
C GLN A 216 10.28 -1.17 -3.84
N ALA A 217 9.08 -0.74 -3.44
CA ALA A 217 8.07 -1.60 -2.85
C ALA A 217 6.66 -1.29 -3.36
N ILE A 218 5.90 -2.35 -3.60
CA ILE A 218 4.49 -2.34 -3.98
C ILE A 218 3.65 -1.69 -2.88
N ARG A 219 2.58 -0.97 -3.25
CA ARG A 219 1.58 -0.45 -2.29
C ARG A 219 0.23 -1.11 -2.49
N PHE A 220 -0.44 -1.38 -1.37
CA PHE A 220 -1.80 -1.90 -1.34
C PHE A 220 -2.78 -0.83 -0.86
N SER A 221 -3.84 -0.62 -1.64
CA SER A 221 -4.90 0.37 -1.44
C SER A 221 -5.96 -0.14 -0.49
N HIS A 222 -6.17 0.58 0.61
CA HIS A 222 -7.22 0.30 1.59
C HIS A 222 -8.60 0.79 1.10
N LYS A 223 -8.63 1.81 0.23
CA LYS A 223 -9.84 2.29 -0.47
C LYS A 223 -9.85 1.87 -1.94
N VAL A 224 -11.04 1.64 -2.50
CA VAL A 224 -11.25 1.38 -3.95
C VAL A 224 -10.98 2.67 -4.75
N GLY A 225 -10.36 2.57 -5.94
CA GLY A 225 -10.31 3.65 -6.92
C GLY A 225 -9.11 4.60 -6.91
N ARG A 226 -7.99 4.33 -6.20
CA ARG A 226 -6.79 5.21 -6.17
C ARG A 226 -5.54 4.69 -6.87
N GLY A 227 -5.68 3.71 -7.76
CA GLY A 227 -4.57 3.28 -8.63
C GLY A 227 -3.40 2.55 -7.94
N ALA A 228 -3.53 2.18 -6.67
CA ALA A 228 -2.68 1.19 -6.01
C ALA A 228 -3.36 -0.21 -6.08
N LEU A 229 -2.61 -1.30 -5.85
CA LEU A 229 -3.18 -2.65 -5.86
C LEU A 229 -4.29 -2.74 -4.83
N ARG A 230 -5.47 -3.22 -5.18
CA ARG A 230 -6.55 -3.34 -4.19
C ARG A 230 -6.11 -4.28 -3.06
N VAL A 231 -6.25 -3.83 -1.82
CA VAL A 231 -6.27 -4.74 -0.67
C VAL A 231 -7.55 -5.55 -0.81
N TYR A 232 -7.45 -6.88 -0.86
CA TYR A 232 -8.64 -7.70 -0.73
C TYR A 232 -9.25 -7.48 0.66
N PRO A 233 -10.58 -7.46 0.82
CA PRO A 233 -11.26 -7.17 2.10
C PRO A 233 -10.86 -8.07 3.29
N GLN A 234 -10.01 -9.07 3.04
CA GLN A 234 -9.41 -10.04 3.94
C GLN A 234 -8.43 -9.41 4.94
N ILE A 235 -7.73 -8.32 4.59
CA ILE A 235 -6.75 -7.68 5.49
C ILE A 235 -7.02 -6.19 5.55
N LEU A 236 -7.75 -5.75 6.57
CA LEU A 236 -7.93 -4.33 6.84
C LEU A 236 -7.17 -3.93 8.12
N PHE A 237 -7.07 -2.64 8.38
CA PHE A 237 -6.38 -2.08 9.53
C PHE A 237 -7.18 -0.89 10.02
N ASP A 238 -7.53 -0.90 11.29
CA ASP A 238 -7.95 0.30 11.99
C ASP A 238 -6.65 0.93 12.53
N VAL A 239 -6.41 2.21 12.23
CA VAL A 239 -5.13 2.88 12.51
C VAL A 239 -5.36 4.05 13.42
N TYR A 240 -4.56 4.15 14.47
CA TYR A 240 -4.58 5.24 15.42
C TYR A 240 -3.23 5.93 15.43
N VAL A 241 -3.24 7.26 15.55
CA VAL A 241 -2.03 8.08 15.58
C VAL A 241 -1.87 8.76 16.93
N GLN A 242 -0.64 8.76 17.41
CA GLN A 242 -0.23 9.45 18.62
C GLN A 242 0.99 10.32 18.33
N LYS A 243 0.92 11.58 18.73
CA LYS A 243 1.99 12.56 18.65
C LYS A 243 3.02 12.28 19.74
N THR A 244 4.28 12.48 19.41
CA THR A 244 5.40 12.35 20.35
C THR A 244 6.16 13.66 20.50
N ASP A 245 7.03 13.74 21.50
CA ASP A 245 7.99 14.83 21.65
C ASP A 245 9.22 14.69 20.73
N PHE A 246 9.40 13.52 20.11
CA PHE A 246 10.53 13.25 19.23
C PHE A 246 10.53 14.15 17.98
N ARG A 247 11.69 14.77 17.72
CA ARG A 247 11.93 15.62 16.57
C ARG A 247 12.93 14.99 15.63
N TYR A 248 12.56 14.88 14.37
CA TYR A 248 13.48 14.42 13.35
C TYR A 248 14.56 15.47 13.07
N PRO A 249 15.84 15.08 13.01
CA PRO A 249 16.90 16.02 12.66
C PRO A 249 16.69 16.55 11.25
N THR A 250 16.89 17.86 11.07
CA THR A 250 16.93 18.51 9.76
C THR A 250 18.22 18.18 9.01
N GLU A 251 19.31 17.94 9.74
CA GLU A 251 20.62 17.60 9.23
C GLU A 251 21.20 16.39 9.99
N GLY A 252 21.92 15.51 9.28
CA GLY A 252 22.54 14.32 9.87
C GLY A 252 21.69 13.05 9.82
N SER A 253 22.22 11.97 10.39
CA SER A 253 21.58 10.65 10.41
C SER A 253 20.51 10.55 11.50
N LEU A 254 19.49 9.72 11.26
CA LEU A 254 18.52 9.36 12.30
C LEU A 254 19.21 8.64 13.47
N PRO A 255 18.79 8.89 14.72
CA PRO A 255 19.35 8.20 15.87
C PRO A 255 19.02 6.70 15.76
N PRO A 256 19.98 5.80 16.03
CA PRO A 256 19.74 4.36 15.91
C PRO A 256 18.81 3.80 17.00
N ARG A 257 18.66 4.52 18.11
CA ARG A 257 17.81 4.17 19.25
C ARG A 257 17.20 5.42 19.86
N ILE A 258 15.99 5.27 20.40
CA ILE A 258 15.29 6.27 21.20
C ILE A 258 14.92 5.59 22.51
N ASN A 259 15.37 6.15 23.64
CA ASN A 259 15.16 5.56 24.97
C ASN A 259 14.09 6.28 25.79
N ASP A 260 13.86 7.57 25.51
CA ASP A 260 13.03 8.45 26.33
C ASP A 260 11.93 9.11 25.47
N LEU A 261 11.16 8.28 24.75
CA LEU A 261 10.08 8.78 23.89
C LEU A 261 8.87 9.16 24.75
N LYS A 262 8.45 10.43 24.73
CA LYS A 262 7.25 10.86 25.46
C LYS A 262 6.05 10.96 24.54
N LEU A 263 4.95 10.39 25.02
CA LEU A 263 3.66 10.37 24.33
C LEU A 263 2.85 11.60 24.70
N ILE A 264 2.27 12.27 23.70
CA ILE A 264 1.36 13.40 23.91
C ILE A 264 -0.05 12.88 23.62
N PRO A 265 -0.88 12.58 24.63
CA PRO A 265 -2.17 11.93 24.39
C PRO A 265 -3.13 12.83 23.60
N TYR A 266 -3.97 12.24 22.76
CA TYR A 266 -5.04 12.96 22.06
C TYR A 266 -6.19 13.31 23.01
N LYS A 267 -6.67 12.33 23.77
CA LYS A 267 -7.63 12.51 24.87
C LYS A 267 -6.92 12.24 26.19
N LYS A 268 -7.12 13.11 27.19
CA LYS A 268 -6.62 12.85 28.54
C LYS A 268 -7.39 11.66 29.12
N GLN A 269 -6.65 10.64 29.55
CA GLN A 269 -7.21 9.55 30.33
C GLN A 269 -7.54 10.11 31.73
N ARG A 270 -8.72 9.80 32.27
CA ARG A 270 -9.08 10.18 33.65
C ARG A 270 -8.38 9.23 34.62
N GLU A 271 -7.06 9.28 34.68
CA GLU A 271 -6.25 8.34 35.47
C GLU A 271 -6.44 8.55 36.99
N GLU A 272 -6.73 9.78 37.42
CA GLU A 272 -6.82 10.14 38.84
C GLU A 272 -8.14 9.70 39.53
N GLU A 273 -9.22 9.45 38.78
CA GLU A 273 -10.51 8.99 39.33
C GLU A 273 -10.68 7.46 39.30
N GLU A 274 -9.90 6.74 38.46
CA GLU A 274 -10.11 5.30 38.22
C GLU A 274 -9.32 4.37 39.15
N GLU A 275 -8.21 4.83 39.77
CA GLU A 275 -7.42 3.99 40.68
C GLU A 275 -8.05 3.84 42.08
N GLU A 276 -8.79 4.85 42.56
CA GLU A 276 -9.46 4.80 43.88
C GLU A 276 -10.66 3.83 43.89
N ASP A 277 -11.23 3.51 42.72
CA ASP A 277 -12.45 2.71 42.57
C ASP A 277 -12.20 1.28 42.00
N PHE A 278 -10.95 0.82 41.97
CA PHE A 278 -10.62 -0.50 41.40
C PHE A 278 -11.26 -1.65 42.20
N SER A 279 -12.28 -2.28 41.61
CA SER A 279 -12.85 -3.54 42.06
C SER A 279 -12.68 -4.60 40.98
N VAL A 280 -12.02 -5.70 41.35
CA VAL A 280 -11.77 -6.84 40.46
C VAL A 280 -13.08 -7.40 39.90
N GLU A 281 -14.12 -7.52 40.74
CA GLU A 281 -15.43 -8.03 40.32
C GLU A 281 -16.09 -7.11 39.29
N ARG A 282 -16.03 -5.78 39.51
CA ARG A 282 -16.56 -4.80 38.55
C ARG A 282 -15.83 -4.89 37.22
N VAL A 283 -14.49 -4.99 37.24
CA VAL A 283 -13.67 -5.14 36.04
C VAL A 283 -14.01 -6.43 35.28
N VAL A 284 -14.11 -7.56 35.98
CA VAL A 284 -14.47 -8.84 35.34
C VAL A 284 -15.89 -8.80 34.77
N ALA A 285 -16.84 -8.17 35.46
CA ALA A 285 -18.21 -8.01 34.99
C ALA A 285 -18.26 -7.15 33.72
N ALA A 286 -17.62 -5.97 33.74
CA ALA A 286 -17.54 -5.07 32.60
C ALA A 286 -16.85 -5.73 31.39
N PHE A 287 -15.73 -6.42 31.63
CA PHE A 287 -15.04 -7.20 30.60
C PHE A 287 -15.96 -8.25 29.95
N LYS A 288 -16.65 -9.06 30.76
CA LYS A 288 -17.58 -10.08 30.24
C LYS A 288 -18.72 -9.45 29.44
N GLU A 289 -19.26 -8.31 29.89
CA GLU A 289 -20.28 -7.58 29.14
C GLU A 289 -19.77 -7.08 27.78
N MET A 290 -18.58 -6.47 27.74
CA MET A 290 -17.96 -6.00 26.51
C MET A 290 -17.77 -7.14 25.50
N ILE A 291 -17.22 -8.27 25.95
CA ILE A 291 -17.00 -9.43 25.08
C ILE A 291 -18.33 -10.05 24.62
N ARG A 292 -19.36 -10.11 25.47
CA ARG A 292 -20.68 -10.67 25.08
C ARG A 292 -21.33 -9.92 23.92
N LYS A 293 -21.07 -8.61 23.80
CA LYS A 293 -21.59 -7.77 22.71
C LYS A 293 -20.98 -8.13 21.35
N ASN A 294 -19.83 -8.78 21.32
CA ASN A 294 -19.22 -9.27 20.09
C ASN A 294 -19.99 -10.49 19.53
N HIS A 295 -19.88 -10.68 18.21
CA HIS A 295 -20.33 -11.93 17.58
C HIS A 295 -19.54 -13.12 18.11
N SER A 296 -20.10 -14.32 17.97
CA SER A 296 -19.52 -15.58 18.49
C SER A 296 -18.05 -15.77 18.15
N GLU A 297 -17.68 -15.47 16.91
CA GLU A 297 -16.34 -15.58 16.33
C GLU A 297 -15.36 -14.53 16.87
N ASP A 298 -15.88 -13.41 17.37
CA ASP A 298 -15.12 -12.27 17.90
C ASP A 298 -15.06 -12.27 19.45
N ARG A 299 -15.57 -13.33 20.10
CA ARG A 299 -15.53 -13.52 21.57
C ARG A 299 -14.20 -14.11 22.05
N ALA A 300 -13.12 -13.52 21.59
CA ALA A 300 -11.76 -13.93 21.91
C ALA A 300 -10.92 -12.73 22.38
N VAL A 301 -9.87 -13.04 23.12
CA VAL A 301 -8.81 -12.08 23.47
C VAL A 301 -7.53 -12.51 22.79
N HIS A 302 -6.64 -11.57 22.55
CA HIS A 302 -5.27 -11.82 22.14
C HIS A 302 -4.38 -11.78 23.38
N VAL A 303 -3.54 -12.80 23.57
CA VAL A 303 -2.77 -12.95 24.80
C VAL A 303 -1.30 -12.72 24.50
N SER A 304 -0.70 -11.80 25.25
CA SER A 304 0.71 -11.48 25.18
C SER A 304 1.36 -11.61 26.55
N LYS A 305 2.64 -12.01 26.61
CA LYS A 305 3.39 -12.21 27.86
C LYS A 305 4.70 -11.42 27.84
N PRO A 306 4.93 -10.48 28.77
CA PRO A 306 6.24 -9.89 28.96
C PRO A 306 7.27 -10.96 29.35
N HIS A 307 8.41 -10.98 28.66
CA HIS A 307 9.48 -11.95 28.85
C HIS A 307 10.84 -11.30 28.71
N MET A 308 11.77 -11.69 29.58
CA MET A 308 13.16 -11.28 29.49
C MET A 308 13.90 -12.20 28.53
N ASP A 309 14.23 -11.71 27.34
CA ASP A 309 15.08 -12.45 26.40
C ASP A 309 16.53 -12.47 26.92
N GLU A 310 16.97 -13.64 27.37
CA GLU A 310 18.30 -13.87 27.93
C GLU A 310 19.43 -13.51 26.95
N ARG A 311 19.20 -13.67 25.64
CA ARG A 311 20.23 -13.42 24.62
C ARG A 311 20.47 -11.92 24.41
N THR A 312 19.42 -11.12 24.41
CA THR A 312 19.51 -9.68 24.18
C THR A 312 19.53 -8.86 25.47
N ASN A 313 19.25 -9.52 26.61
CA ASN A 313 19.05 -8.91 27.92
C ASN A 313 18.01 -7.78 27.86
N ARG A 314 16.91 -8.02 27.14
CA ARG A 314 15.81 -7.07 26.95
C ARG A 314 14.48 -7.72 27.24
N ARG A 315 13.55 -6.91 27.74
CA ARG A 315 12.16 -7.33 27.89
C ARG A 315 11.44 -7.18 26.56
N ILE A 316 10.87 -8.26 26.08
CA ILE A 316 10.02 -8.31 24.89
C ILE A 316 8.62 -8.73 25.29
N LEU A 317 7.65 -8.40 24.44
CA LEU A 317 6.28 -8.86 24.57
C LEU A 317 6.10 -10.09 23.67
N LEU A 318 6.05 -11.29 24.26
CA LEU A 318 5.83 -12.53 23.52
C LEU A 318 4.37 -12.65 23.11
N ASP A 319 4.14 -12.91 21.84
CA ASP A 319 2.83 -13.23 21.30
C ASP A 319 2.47 -14.70 21.59
N LEU A 320 1.39 -14.93 22.34
CA LEU A 320 0.84 -16.26 22.62
C LEU A 320 -0.36 -16.61 21.72
N GLY A 321 -0.90 -15.63 20.99
CA GLY A 321 -2.01 -15.73 20.06
C GLY A 321 -3.40 -15.56 20.68
N HIS A 322 -4.42 -15.85 19.88
CA HIS A 322 -5.82 -15.73 20.28
C HIS A 322 -6.27 -16.84 21.24
N ALA A 323 -7.14 -16.46 22.18
CA ALA A 323 -7.77 -17.34 23.15
C ALA A 323 -9.25 -16.99 23.30
N GLU A 324 -10.12 -18.00 23.18
CA GLU A 324 -11.55 -17.82 23.44
C GLU A 324 -11.82 -17.57 24.93
N VAL A 325 -12.77 -16.67 25.22
CA VAL A 325 -13.22 -16.41 26.58
C VAL A 325 -14.27 -17.44 26.99
N VAL A 326 -14.05 -18.10 28.13
CA VAL A 326 -14.90 -19.16 28.66
C VAL A 326 -15.79 -18.61 29.79
N GLY A 327 -16.97 -19.20 29.96
CA GLY A 327 -17.86 -18.85 31.08
C GLY A 327 -18.56 -17.50 30.91
N LEU A 328 -18.72 -17.03 29.68
CA LEU A 328 -19.47 -15.80 29.38
C LEU A 328 -20.95 -15.92 29.80
N ASN A 329 -21.54 -17.12 29.80
CA ASN A 329 -22.95 -17.31 30.17
C ASN A 329 -23.19 -17.50 31.69
N ALA A 330 -22.14 -17.47 32.51
CA ALA A 330 -22.30 -17.60 33.95
C ALA A 330 -23.04 -16.38 34.53
N SER A 331 -23.98 -16.63 35.45
CA SER A 331 -24.77 -15.60 36.13
C SER A 331 -23.92 -14.71 37.03
N GLU A 332 -22.88 -15.27 37.64
CA GLU A 332 -21.92 -14.54 38.45
C GLU A 332 -20.62 -14.27 37.67
N ALA A 333 -20.18 -13.01 37.67
CA ALA A 333 -18.93 -12.63 37.02
C ALA A 333 -17.71 -13.21 37.76
N GLY A 334 -17.77 -13.27 39.10
CA GLY A 334 -16.65 -13.69 39.94
C GLY A 334 -15.47 -12.71 39.91
N ARG A 335 -14.34 -13.14 40.48
CA ARG A 335 -13.07 -12.36 40.53
C ARG A 335 -12.07 -12.77 39.45
N THR A 336 -12.46 -13.69 38.56
CA THR A 336 -11.54 -14.31 37.60
C THR A 336 -12.13 -14.34 36.19
N VAL A 337 -11.27 -14.07 35.23
CA VAL A 337 -11.51 -14.30 33.81
C VAL A 337 -10.99 -15.69 33.46
N HIS A 338 -11.76 -16.45 32.69
CA HIS A 338 -11.34 -17.77 32.21
C HIS A 338 -11.18 -17.70 30.70
N ILE A 339 -10.03 -18.15 30.21
CA ILE A 339 -9.75 -18.23 28.77
C ILE A 339 -9.28 -19.64 28.42
N LYS A 340 -9.52 -20.06 27.17
CA LYS A 340 -8.82 -21.23 26.63
C LYS A 340 -7.32 -20.96 26.60
N ARG A 341 -6.52 -21.98 26.85
CA ARG A 341 -5.06 -21.87 26.79
C ARG A 341 -4.63 -21.54 25.36
N PRO A 342 -3.91 -20.42 25.12
CA PRO A 342 -3.46 -20.02 23.79
C PRO A 342 -2.63 -21.11 23.12
N MET A 343 -2.73 -21.24 21.80
CA MET A 343 -2.06 -22.32 21.03
C MET A 343 -0.55 -22.38 21.30
N LYS A 344 0.13 -21.23 21.20
CA LYS A 344 1.58 -21.12 21.43
C LYS A 344 1.97 -21.45 22.88
N SER A 345 1.03 -21.45 23.82
CA SER A 345 1.27 -21.80 25.23
C SER A 345 0.97 -23.26 25.61
N ARG A 346 0.48 -24.08 24.67
CA ARG A 346 0.18 -25.50 24.92
C ARG A 346 1.43 -26.40 24.88
N VAL A 347 2.61 -25.81 24.88
CA VAL A 347 3.88 -26.54 24.87
C VAL A 347 4.02 -27.35 26.16
N LYS A 348 4.36 -28.64 26.02
CA LYS A 348 4.56 -29.56 27.16
C LYS A 348 5.77 -29.18 28.01
N ASN A 349 6.76 -28.53 27.39
CA ASN A 349 7.97 -28.07 28.07
C ASN A 349 7.68 -26.82 28.92
N ARG A 350 7.77 -26.96 30.24
CA ARG A 350 7.57 -25.85 31.19
C ARG A 350 8.68 -24.80 31.15
N ARG A 351 9.84 -25.12 30.56
CA ARG A 351 10.95 -24.18 30.39
C ARG A 351 10.82 -23.31 29.14
N ASP A 352 9.83 -23.59 28.28
CA ASP A 352 9.57 -22.75 27.12
C ASP A 352 9.05 -21.38 27.56
N ALA A 353 9.57 -20.31 26.97
CA ALA A 353 9.16 -18.94 27.28
C ALA A 353 7.66 -18.69 27.03
N HIS A 354 7.06 -19.42 26.08
CA HIS A 354 5.63 -19.33 25.76
C HIS A 354 4.74 -20.09 26.77
N HIS A 355 5.33 -20.90 27.67
CA HIS A 355 4.57 -21.58 28.70
C HIS A 355 4.01 -20.57 29.72
N LEU A 356 2.70 -20.65 29.97
CA LEU A 356 2.03 -19.89 31.03
C LEU A 356 2.04 -20.67 32.34
N SER A 357 2.71 -20.10 33.34
CA SER A 357 2.82 -20.57 34.72
C SER A 357 1.97 -19.71 35.65
N GLU A 358 1.66 -20.24 36.84
CA GLU A 358 1.02 -19.46 37.89
C GLU A 358 1.93 -18.31 38.35
N GLY A 359 1.36 -17.13 38.53
CA GLY A 359 2.07 -15.90 38.86
C GLY A 359 2.49 -15.06 37.65
N ASP A 360 2.52 -15.62 36.43
CA ASP A 360 2.87 -14.90 35.21
C ASP A 360 1.92 -13.70 34.99
N ILE A 361 2.49 -12.59 34.53
CA ILE A 361 1.72 -11.43 34.06
C ILE A 361 1.47 -11.58 32.57
N VAL A 362 0.23 -11.32 32.15
CA VAL A 362 -0.19 -11.33 30.75
C VAL A 362 -0.96 -10.06 30.42
N VAL A 363 -0.83 -9.63 29.18
CA VAL A 363 -1.56 -8.52 28.59
C VAL A 363 -2.62 -9.13 27.67
N LEU A 364 -3.88 -8.75 27.90
CA LEU A 364 -5.01 -9.18 27.10
C LEU A 364 -5.48 -8.02 26.24
N ASP A 365 -5.25 -8.11 24.94
CA ASP A 365 -5.82 -7.17 23.97
C ASP A 365 -7.16 -7.73 23.48
N TYR A 366 -8.19 -6.89 23.42
CA TYR A 366 -9.50 -7.32 22.94
C TYR A 366 -10.29 -6.19 22.29
N LEU A 367 -11.20 -6.62 21.43
CA LEU A 367 -12.17 -5.78 20.74
C LEU A 367 -13.47 -5.75 21.55
N SER A 368 -14.14 -4.60 21.57
CA SER A 368 -15.56 -4.50 21.92
C SER A 368 -16.31 -3.70 20.84
N ARG A 369 -17.60 -3.97 20.66
CA ARG A 369 -18.46 -3.18 19.76
C ARG A 369 -19.23 -2.12 20.53
N SER A 370 -19.17 -0.88 20.06
CA SER A 370 -19.94 0.23 20.62
C SER A 370 -21.45 0.04 20.36
N GLN A 371 -22.29 0.47 21.31
CA GLN A 371 -23.75 0.24 21.24
C GLN A 371 -24.49 1.10 20.19
N GLY A 372 -23.81 1.99 19.47
CA GLY A 372 -24.48 2.98 18.61
C GLY A 372 -23.87 3.24 17.24
N ASP A 373 -22.59 2.93 16.99
CA ASP A 373 -21.88 3.46 15.81
C ASP A 373 -21.18 2.37 14.96
N ASP A 374 -21.41 1.09 15.26
CA ASP A 374 -20.71 -0.08 14.67
C ASP A 374 -19.17 0.06 14.64
N ARG A 375 -18.64 0.94 15.50
CA ARG A 375 -17.21 1.17 15.66
C ARG A 375 -16.63 0.14 16.61
N ASN A 376 -15.46 -0.34 16.22
CA ASN A 376 -14.61 -1.15 17.05
C ASN A 376 -13.97 -0.27 18.13
N GLU A 377 -14.10 -0.69 19.38
CA GLU A 377 -13.34 -0.14 20.50
C GLU A 377 -12.29 -1.16 20.92
N TYR A 378 -11.05 -0.72 21.04
CA TYR A 378 -9.93 -1.57 21.39
C TYR A 378 -9.55 -1.35 22.84
N HIS A 379 -9.32 -2.44 23.56
CA HIS A 379 -8.99 -2.41 24.96
C HIS A 379 -7.80 -3.31 25.25
N GLU A 380 -7.05 -2.93 26.27
CA GLU A 380 -5.94 -3.69 26.82
C GLU A 380 -6.19 -3.90 28.32
N MET A 381 -6.06 -5.14 28.80
CA MET A 381 -6.23 -5.47 30.21
C MET A 381 -5.05 -6.31 30.71
N VAL A 382 -4.39 -5.80 31.76
CA VAL A 382 -3.30 -6.49 32.44
C VAL A 382 -3.85 -7.47 33.45
N CYS A 383 -3.44 -8.74 33.36
CA CYS A 383 -3.87 -9.81 34.23
C CYS A 383 -2.70 -10.61 34.80
N GLN A 384 -2.95 -11.26 35.94
CA GLN A 384 -2.06 -12.27 36.51
C GLN A 384 -2.68 -13.67 36.36
N VAL A 385 -1.87 -14.65 35.98
CA VAL A 385 -2.26 -16.06 35.95
C VAL A 385 -2.38 -16.58 37.38
N ILE A 386 -3.58 -16.99 37.78
CA ILE A 386 -3.85 -17.55 39.12
C ILE A 386 -3.85 -19.07 39.09
N LYS A 387 -4.31 -19.66 37.98
CA LYS A 387 -4.34 -21.12 37.81
C LYS A 387 -4.04 -21.50 36.37
N GLY A 388 -3.00 -22.31 36.18
CA GLY A 388 -2.58 -22.82 34.87
C GLY A 388 -3.15 -24.20 34.58
N GLY A 389 -4.37 -24.29 34.04
CA GLY A 389 -4.93 -25.56 33.59
C GLY A 389 -4.35 -26.04 32.25
N ILE A 390 -4.66 -27.29 31.89
CA ILE A 390 -4.22 -27.91 30.62
C ILE A 390 -4.93 -27.24 29.43
N GLU A 391 -6.26 -27.09 29.54
CA GLU A 391 -7.09 -26.52 28.47
C GLU A 391 -7.49 -25.08 28.71
N ASN A 392 -7.63 -24.68 29.99
CA ASN A 392 -8.12 -23.36 30.39
C ASN A 392 -7.17 -22.71 31.39
N VAL A 393 -7.06 -21.38 31.33
CA VAL A 393 -6.27 -20.57 32.24
C VAL A 393 -7.20 -19.61 32.98
N SER A 394 -7.01 -19.51 34.29
CA SER A 394 -7.74 -18.55 35.14
C SER A 394 -6.87 -17.33 35.42
N LEU A 395 -7.39 -16.17 35.12
CA LEU A 395 -6.72 -14.88 35.17
C LEU A 395 -7.41 -13.95 36.17
N ARG A 396 -6.63 -13.15 36.89
CA ARG A 396 -7.14 -12.07 37.74
C ARG A 396 -6.67 -10.72 37.20
N PRO A 397 -7.58 -9.79 36.89
CA PRO A 397 -7.21 -8.43 36.51
C PRO A 397 -6.35 -7.75 37.59
N ARG A 398 -5.33 -7.01 37.15
CA ARG A 398 -4.43 -6.24 38.01
C ARG A 398 -4.68 -4.73 37.95
N ARG A 399 -5.32 -4.27 36.87
CA ARG A 399 -5.67 -2.87 36.60
C ARG A 399 -6.99 -2.81 35.85
N THR A 400 -7.62 -1.63 35.84
CA THR A 400 -8.77 -1.33 34.99
C THR A 400 -8.35 -1.46 33.51
N PRO A 401 -9.20 -2.01 32.62
CA PRO A 401 -8.87 -2.08 31.20
C PRO A 401 -8.65 -0.69 30.60
N ARG A 402 -7.56 -0.52 29.85
CA ARG A 402 -7.25 0.71 29.13
C ARG A 402 -7.92 0.68 27.77
N GLN A 403 -8.71 1.69 27.43
CA GLN A 403 -9.26 1.87 26.08
C GLN A 403 -8.24 2.58 25.18
N GLU A 404 -8.23 2.26 23.89
CA GLU A 404 -7.46 3.02 22.89
C GLU A 404 -8.06 4.42 22.71
N MET A 405 -7.29 5.43 23.12
CA MET A 405 -7.69 6.84 23.18
C MET A 405 -6.91 7.73 22.20
N ASN A 406 -6.03 7.13 21.40
CA ASN A 406 -5.33 7.81 20.31
C ASN A 406 -6.31 8.29 19.23
N LEU A 407 -5.84 9.15 18.33
CA LEU A 407 -6.69 9.70 17.28
C LEU A 407 -6.84 8.68 16.15
N PRO A 408 -8.06 8.20 15.80
CA PRO A 408 -8.25 7.34 14.64
C PRO A 408 -7.95 8.11 13.35
N VAL A 409 -7.24 7.46 12.43
CA VAL A 409 -6.93 8.01 11.10
C VAL A 409 -7.33 7.02 10.01
N GLU A 410 -7.83 7.55 8.90
CA GLU A 410 -8.28 6.73 7.80
C GLU A 410 -7.11 6.40 6.87
N MET A 411 -6.69 5.14 6.86
CA MET A 411 -5.62 4.68 6.00
C MET A 411 -6.10 4.62 4.54
N LEU A 412 -5.29 5.15 3.62
CA LEU A 412 -5.55 5.16 2.19
C LEU A 412 -4.86 3.99 1.50
N ASP A 413 -3.58 3.77 1.83
CA ASP A 413 -2.77 2.67 1.33
C ASP A 413 -1.55 2.43 2.21
N PHE A 414 -0.90 1.28 2.06
CA PHE A 414 0.31 0.91 2.81
C PHE A 414 1.31 0.12 1.96
N SER A 415 2.52 -0.01 2.49
CA SER A 415 3.62 -0.83 2.00
C SER A 415 4.50 -1.27 3.17
N VAL A 416 5.46 -2.17 2.91
CA VAL A 416 6.52 -2.55 3.86
C VAL A 416 7.28 -1.38 4.49
N ASN A 417 7.33 -0.23 3.83
CA ASN A 417 8.15 0.93 4.22
C ASN A 417 7.35 2.14 4.71
N GLY A 418 6.02 2.07 4.66
CA GLY A 418 5.20 3.22 5.05
C GLY A 418 3.75 3.13 4.61
N LEU A 419 2.96 4.09 5.10
CA LEU A 419 1.54 4.21 4.79
C LEU A 419 1.18 5.59 4.22
N ARG A 420 -0.05 5.73 3.77
CA ARG A 420 -0.67 7.01 3.48
C ARG A 420 -2.01 7.05 4.21
N PHE A 421 -2.34 8.17 4.83
CA PHE A 421 -3.63 8.38 5.49
C PHE A 421 -4.25 9.71 5.08
N GLU A 422 -5.58 9.79 5.20
CA GLU A 422 -6.37 10.97 4.87
C GLU A 422 -6.29 12.02 5.98
N ASN A 423 -6.17 13.29 5.60
CA ASN A 423 -6.18 14.38 6.58
C ASN A 423 -7.58 14.59 7.14
N SER A 424 -7.67 14.92 8.43
CA SER A 424 -8.90 15.31 9.11
C SER A 424 -8.69 16.63 9.88
N GLN A 425 -9.78 17.35 10.14
CA GLN A 425 -9.71 18.56 10.98
C GLN A 425 -9.27 18.24 12.41
N GLU A 426 -9.67 17.06 12.92
CA GLU A 426 -9.26 16.57 14.24
C GLU A 426 -7.75 16.34 14.32
N PHE A 427 -7.14 15.75 13.29
CA PHE A 427 -5.69 15.56 13.22
C PHE A 427 -4.95 16.89 13.23
N MET A 428 -5.39 17.84 12.41
CA MET A 428 -4.78 19.17 12.37
C MET A 428 -4.94 19.89 13.73
N GLY A 429 -6.11 19.87 14.34
CA GLY A 429 -6.34 20.44 15.66
C GLY A 429 -5.48 19.81 16.75
N TYR A 430 -5.32 18.48 16.71
CA TYR A 430 -4.47 17.75 17.65
C TYR A 430 -2.98 18.08 17.50
N VAL A 431 -2.47 18.17 16.28
CA VAL A 431 -1.04 18.42 16.04
C VAL A 431 -0.66 19.86 16.36
N PHE A 432 -1.50 20.81 15.97
CA PHE A 432 -1.17 22.24 15.93
C PHE A 432 -1.90 23.10 16.98
N GLY A 433 -2.92 22.57 17.66
CA GLY A 433 -3.81 23.34 18.53
C GLY A 433 -4.91 24.06 17.75
N GLU A 434 -5.71 24.89 18.44
CA GLU A 434 -6.89 25.56 17.87
C GLU A 434 -6.54 26.55 16.75
N ASP A 435 -5.35 27.16 16.81
CA ASP A 435 -4.92 28.21 15.87
C ASP A 435 -4.43 27.70 14.52
N TRP A 436 -4.49 26.39 14.26
CA TRP A 436 -3.90 25.77 13.08
C TRP A 436 -4.42 26.34 11.76
N LYS A 437 -5.68 26.78 11.72
CA LYS A 437 -6.32 27.39 10.54
C LYS A 437 -5.65 28.70 10.11
N THR A 438 -5.00 29.40 11.03
CA THR A 438 -4.30 30.67 10.74
C THR A 438 -2.86 30.46 10.25
N GLN A 439 -2.32 29.25 10.42
CA GLN A 439 -0.95 28.95 10.04
C GLN A 439 -0.82 28.73 8.54
N ARG A 440 0.25 29.27 7.95
CA ARG A 440 0.56 29.04 6.52
C ARG A 440 0.84 27.55 6.25
N PRO A 441 0.37 26.98 5.13
CA PRO A 441 0.57 25.57 4.80
C PRO A 441 2.04 25.13 4.77
N VAL A 442 2.97 26.01 4.40
CA VAL A 442 4.42 25.71 4.43
C VAL A 442 4.89 25.40 5.86
N ARG A 443 4.54 26.25 6.82
CA ARG A 443 4.89 26.05 8.23
C ARG A 443 4.24 24.80 8.80
N GLN A 444 3.00 24.51 8.39
CA GLN A 444 2.32 23.28 8.77
C GLN A 444 3.11 22.05 8.30
N ARG A 445 3.57 22.04 7.04
CA ARG A 445 4.39 20.96 6.50
C ARG A 445 5.70 20.80 7.27
N ASP A 446 6.41 21.89 7.55
CA ASP A 446 7.69 21.83 8.26
C ASP A 446 7.53 21.20 9.66
N ILE A 447 6.47 21.56 10.39
CA ILE A 447 6.18 20.98 11.70
C ILE A 447 5.82 19.48 11.55
N LEU A 448 4.97 19.11 10.59
CA LEU A 448 4.57 17.72 10.37
C LEU A 448 5.77 16.85 10.01
N GLU A 449 6.62 17.32 9.10
CA GLU A 449 7.82 16.61 8.66
C GLU A 449 8.87 16.52 9.77
N GLY A 450 8.92 17.50 10.68
CA GLY A 450 9.81 17.49 11.84
C GLY A 450 9.32 16.64 13.03
N THR A 451 8.06 16.21 13.07
CA THR A 451 7.45 15.53 14.24
C THR A 451 7.43 14.00 14.08
N GLY A 452 7.78 13.29 15.15
CA GLY A 452 7.56 11.84 15.29
C GLY A 452 6.12 11.49 15.65
N PHE A 453 5.56 10.51 14.94
CA PHE A 453 4.22 9.99 15.22
C PHE A 453 4.26 8.48 15.39
N ILE A 454 3.68 7.97 16.47
CA ILE A 454 3.42 6.54 16.62
C ILE A 454 2.12 6.23 15.91
N PHE A 455 2.15 5.19 15.09
CA PHE A 455 0.98 4.61 14.46
C PHE A 455 0.73 3.24 15.10
N THR A 456 -0.43 3.09 15.75
CA THR A 456 -0.92 1.83 16.29
C THR A 456 -1.86 1.20 15.28
N PHE A 457 -1.60 -0.05 14.91
CA PHE A 457 -2.34 -0.80 13.91
C PHE A 457 -3.11 -1.94 14.57
N TYR A 458 -4.41 -2.01 14.27
CA TYR A 458 -5.27 -3.12 14.65
C TYR A 458 -5.69 -3.90 13.40
N PRO A 459 -5.08 -5.06 13.11
CA PRO A 459 -5.42 -5.85 11.94
C PRO A 459 -6.83 -6.42 12.05
N ARG A 460 -7.59 -6.27 10.96
CA ARG A 460 -8.91 -6.88 10.78
C ARG A 460 -8.81 -7.94 9.70
N LEU A 461 -8.62 -9.18 10.15
CA LEU A 461 -8.38 -10.34 9.29
C LEU A 461 -9.69 -11.09 9.04
N ARG A 462 -10.12 -11.19 7.78
CA ARG A 462 -11.34 -11.87 7.37
C ARG A 462 -11.04 -12.93 6.32
N PHE A 463 -10.62 -14.10 6.76
CA PHE A 463 -10.29 -15.23 5.88
C PHE A 463 -11.37 -16.31 5.96
N THR A 464 -11.75 -16.84 4.80
CA THR A 464 -12.61 -18.02 4.69
C THR A 464 -11.77 -19.29 4.81
N ARG A 465 -12.39 -20.45 4.98
CA ARG A 465 -11.69 -21.75 5.03
C ARG A 465 -10.75 -21.96 3.82
N ASP A 466 -11.16 -21.54 2.63
CA ASP A 466 -10.38 -21.71 1.40
C ASP A 466 -9.17 -20.76 1.32
N THR A 467 -9.22 -19.65 2.05
CA THR A 467 -8.17 -18.61 2.03
C THR A 467 -7.36 -18.55 3.33
N GLU A 468 -7.71 -19.36 4.33
CA GLU A 468 -7.10 -19.36 5.66
C GLU A 468 -5.60 -19.65 5.63
N VAL A 469 -5.13 -20.44 4.66
CA VAL A 469 -3.70 -20.74 4.44
C VAL A 469 -2.88 -19.47 4.15
N TYR A 470 -3.51 -18.41 3.64
CA TYR A 470 -2.88 -17.13 3.36
C TYR A 470 -3.00 -16.12 4.51
N ARG A 471 -3.65 -16.48 5.63
CA ARG A 471 -3.81 -15.58 6.79
C ARG A 471 -2.43 -15.24 7.38
N PRO A 472 -2.06 -13.95 7.51
CA PRO A 472 -0.79 -13.58 8.12
C PRO A 472 -0.82 -13.84 9.63
N ASP A 473 0.31 -14.24 10.20
CA ASP A 473 0.51 -14.30 11.66
C ASP A 473 0.82 -12.90 12.18
N LEU A 474 -0.20 -12.21 12.70
CA LEU A 474 -0.11 -10.87 13.24
C LEU A 474 -0.71 -10.83 14.64
N PRO A 475 -0.14 -10.02 15.56
CA PRO A 475 -0.78 -9.73 16.82
C PRO A 475 -2.06 -8.89 16.61
N LEU A 476 -2.92 -8.81 17.63
CA LEU A 476 -4.10 -7.94 17.57
C LEU A 476 -3.73 -6.46 17.47
N THR A 477 -2.57 -6.07 18.01
CA THR A 477 -2.06 -4.72 17.91
C THR A 477 -0.54 -4.73 17.74
N PHE A 478 -0.03 -3.78 16.96
CA PHE A 478 1.38 -3.45 16.91
C PHE A 478 1.55 -1.96 16.59
N CYS A 479 2.68 -1.38 16.99
CA CYS A 479 2.95 0.04 16.80
C CYS A 479 4.26 0.28 16.06
N ILE A 480 4.33 1.39 15.32
CA ILE A 480 5.50 1.79 14.54
C ILE A 480 5.67 3.30 14.64
N LEU A 481 6.90 3.77 14.87
CA LEU A 481 7.22 5.20 14.81
C LEU A 481 7.48 5.62 13.35
N GLY A 482 6.68 6.56 12.87
CA GLY A 482 6.71 7.07 11.50
C GLY A 482 7.10 8.55 11.40
N LYS A 483 7.61 8.92 10.23
CA LYS A 483 7.86 10.30 9.79
C LYS A 483 6.91 10.66 8.67
N ILE A 484 6.22 11.80 8.75
CA ILE A 484 5.54 12.35 7.58
C ILE A 484 6.62 12.86 6.62
N VAL A 485 6.63 12.33 5.41
CA VAL A 485 7.63 12.65 4.36
C VAL A 485 7.02 13.27 3.12
N ARG A 486 5.68 13.27 3.02
CA ARG A 486 4.93 13.86 1.92
C ARG A 486 3.62 14.42 2.43
N CYS A 487 3.28 15.63 2.00
CA CYS A 487 1.99 16.24 2.23
C CYS A 487 1.32 16.51 0.88
N GLU A 488 0.18 15.89 0.63
CA GLU A 488 -0.63 16.13 -0.56
C GLU A 488 -1.57 17.31 -0.31
N THR A 489 -1.70 18.22 -1.28
CA THR A 489 -2.67 19.33 -1.22
C THR A 489 -3.80 19.15 -2.21
N GLN A 490 -4.99 19.57 -1.84
CA GLN A 490 -6.08 19.74 -2.78
C GLN A 490 -5.71 20.87 -3.75
N ARG A 491 -5.78 20.61 -5.06
CA ARG A 491 -5.67 21.67 -6.06
C ARG A 491 -7.03 22.36 -6.14
N GLU A 492 -7.08 23.62 -5.76
CA GLU A 492 -8.18 24.49 -6.16
C GLU A 492 -7.99 24.90 -7.64
N GLU A 493 -9.08 25.30 -8.29
CA GLU A 493 -9.05 25.80 -9.66
C GLU A 493 -8.07 26.99 -9.81
N ARG A 494 -7.60 27.18 -11.05
CA ARG A 494 -6.46 28.02 -11.47
C ARG A 494 -6.26 29.29 -10.62
N GLY A 495 -5.20 29.32 -9.80
CA GLY A 495 -4.64 30.55 -9.24
C GLY A 495 -4.12 30.49 -7.81
N ALA A 496 -4.55 29.52 -6.99
CA ALA A 496 -4.09 29.40 -5.61
C ALA A 496 -2.74 28.65 -5.51
N GLU A 497 -1.73 29.29 -4.92
CA GLU A 497 -0.38 28.70 -4.76
C GLU A 497 -0.32 27.53 -3.76
N SER A 498 -1.32 27.35 -2.89
CA SER A 498 -1.44 26.15 -2.04
C SER A 498 -2.85 25.97 -1.48
N GLY A 499 -3.57 24.94 -1.92
CA GLY A 499 -4.81 24.52 -1.26
C GLY A 499 -4.56 23.75 0.05
N PRO A 500 -5.64 23.37 0.77
CA PRO A 500 -5.52 22.68 2.06
C PRO A 500 -4.85 21.32 1.93
N LEU A 501 -4.16 20.90 3.00
CA LEU A 501 -3.55 19.57 3.10
C LEU A 501 -4.66 18.50 3.08
N LYS A 502 -4.52 17.52 2.19
CA LYS A 502 -5.53 16.46 1.94
C LYS A 502 -5.11 15.11 2.49
N ALA A 503 -3.83 14.74 2.37
CA ALA A 503 -3.34 13.43 2.78
C ALA A 503 -1.86 13.49 3.13
N PHE A 504 -1.40 12.51 3.90
CA PHE A 504 -0.02 12.44 4.38
C PHE A 504 0.60 11.10 4.04
N GLY A 505 1.77 11.13 3.41
CA GLY A 505 2.63 9.98 3.19
C GLY A 505 3.60 9.84 4.34
N VAL A 506 3.58 8.68 4.99
CA VAL A 506 4.40 8.35 6.16
C VAL A 506 5.45 7.32 5.75
N ARG A 507 6.67 7.49 6.26
CA ARG A 507 7.74 6.49 6.20
C ARG A 507 7.98 5.90 7.58
N TYR A 508 8.07 4.58 7.69
CA TYR A 508 8.43 3.92 8.94
C TYR A 508 9.89 4.17 9.28
N THR A 509 10.18 4.41 10.55
CA THR A 509 11.53 4.79 11.00
C THR A 509 12.05 3.96 12.15
N HIS A 510 11.21 3.60 13.13
CA HIS A 510 11.63 2.79 14.27
C HIS A 510 10.56 1.75 14.62
N ASP A 511 11.03 0.56 14.99
CA ASP A 511 10.22 -0.49 15.60
C ASP A 511 10.38 -0.45 17.12
N PRO A 512 9.37 -0.90 17.88
CA PRO A 512 9.51 -1.14 19.31
C PRO A 512 10.64 -2.13 19.60
N ALA A 513 11.41 -1.88 20.66
CA ALA A 513 12.62 -2.65 20.97
C ALA A 513 12.63 -3.23 22.38
N GLU A 514 12.00 -2.58 23.35
CA GLU A 514 11.92 -3.04 24.75
C GLU A 514 10.57 -2.66 25.35
N TYR A 515 10.01 -3.58 26.14
CA TYR A 515 8.70 -3.43 26.77
C TYR A 515 8.84 -3.22 28.29
N SER A 516 8.28 -2.11 28.80
CA SER A 516 8.22 -1.81 30.23
C SER A 516 7.12 -2.64 30.89
N MET A 517 7.48 -3.39 31.95
CA MET A 517 6.48 -4.11 32.77
C MET A 517 5.80 -3.22 33.79
N ASP A 518 6.36 -2.05 34.09
CA ASP A 518 5.83 -1.16 35.11
C ASP A 518 4.69 -0.32 34.54
N ASP A 519 4.89 0.18 33.31
CA ASP A 519 3.96 1.02 32.56
C ASP A 519 3.11 0.23 31.54
N PHE A 520 3.49 -1.03 31.27
CA PHE A 520 2.90 -1.87 30.24
C PHE A 520 2.90 -1.18 28.87
N CYS A 521 4.02 -0.59 28.48
CA CYS A 521 4.17 0.13 27.22
C CYS A 521 5.56 -0.06 26.62
N TRP A 522 5.70 0.31 25.33
CA TRP A 522 6.98 0.32 24.64
C TRP A 522 7.75 1.61 24.97
N ASP A 523 8.81 1.50 25.76
CA ASP A 523 9.63 2.62 26.20
C ASP A 523 10.82 2.89 25.25
N ARG A 524 11.39 1.83 24.68
CA ARG A 524 12.56 1.92 23.78
C ARG A 524 12.24 1.52 22.35
N TRP A 525 12.86 2.25 21.43
CA TRP A 525 12.65 2.13 20.00
C TRP A 525 13.97 1.95 19.26
N ALA A 526 13.98 1.09 18.26
CA ALA A 526 15.15 0.79 17.44
C ALA A 526 14.90 1.16 15.99
N MET A 527 15.87 1.85 15.38
CA MET A 527 15.78 2.29 14.00
C MET A 527 15.62 1.10 13.05
N ILE A 528 14.59 1.17 12.21
CA ILE A 528 14.45 0.38 10.99
C ILE A 528 15.54 0.88 10.05
N ARG A 529 16.38 -0.01 9.51
CA ARG A 529 17.51 0.35 8.64
C ARG A 529 17.17 0.12 7.17
N PRO A 530 16.54 1.06 6.45
CA PRO A 530 16.44 0.97 4.99
C PRO A 530 17.82 0.93 4.32
N PRO A 531 17.98 0.18 3.22
CA PRO A 531 17.04 -0.78 2.61
C PRO A 531 17.08 -2.18 3.26
N PHE A 532 18.00 -2.42 4.21
CA PHE A 532 18.33 -3.77 4.72
C PHE A 532 17.28 -4.38 5.65
N ARG A 533 16.42 -3.57 6.25
CA ARG A 533 15.42 -3.99 7.23
C ARG A 533 14.09 -3.33 6.94
N GLU A 534 13.08 -4.16 6.68
CA GLU A 534 11.68 -3.80 6.55
C GLU A 534 10.95 -4.06 7.87
N ASN A 535 9.78 -3.43 8.07
CA ASN A 535 8.93 -3.79 9.20
C ASN A 535 8.43 -5.23 9.03
N HIS A 536 8.62 -6.06 10.06
CA HIS A 536 8.34 -7.50 9.95
C HIS A 536 6.85 -7.81 9.80
N HIS A 537 5.95 -7.03 10.42
CA HIS A 537 4.51 -7.23 10.31
C HIS A 537 4.04 -6.94 8.90
N PHE A 538 4.43 -5.80 8.33
CA PHE A 538 4.07 -5.47 6.95
C PHE A 538 4.75 -6.39 5.92
N LYS A 539 5.94 -6.92 6.23
CA LYS A 539 6.56 -7.96 5.40
C LYS A 539 5.72 -9.25 5.35
N GLU A 540 5.20 -9.70 6.50
CA GLU A 540 4.32 -10.88 6.53
C GLU A 540 2.99 -10.59 5.82
N VAL A 541 2.40 -9.41 6.02
CA VAL A 541 1.20 -8.97 5.28
C VAL A 541 1.44 -9.00 3.77
N HIS A 542 2.57 -8.47 3.30
CA HIS A 542 2.92 -8.49 1.89
C HIS A 542 3.06 -9.92 1.34
N LYS A 543 3.73 -10.80 2.09
CA LYS A 543 3.88 -12.21 1.72
C LYS A 543 2.51 -12.89 1.60
N SER A 544 1.62 -12.68 2.59
CA SER A 544 0.25 -13.17 2.59
C SER A 544 -0.59 -12.63 1.43
N LEU A 545 -0.57 -11.31 1.20
CA LEU A 545 -1.31 -10.69 0.10
C LEU A 545 -0.82 -11.18 -1.26
N ASN A 546 0.49 -11.32 -1.45
CA ASN A 546 1.06 -11.83 -2.69
C ASN A 546 0.63 -13.29 -2.94
N GLY A 547 0.64 -14.13 -1.90
CA GLY A 547 0.15 -15.51 -1.99
C GLY A 547 -1.33 -15.56 -2.33
N LEU A 548 -2.14 -14.73 -1.67
CA LEU A 548 -3.58 -14.63 -1.91
C LEU A 548 -3.88 -14.13 -3.33
N ILE A 549 -3.18 -13.10 -3.80
CA ILE A 549 -3.28 -12.59 -5.19
C ILE A 549 -3.01 -13.71 -6.17
N ALA A 550 -1.87 -14.40 -6.05
CA ALA A 550 -1.50 -15.48 -6.95
C ALA A 550 -2.54 -16.61 -6.95
N HIS A 551 -3.06 -16.97 -5.79
CA HIS A 551 -4.13 -17.97 -5.69
C HIS A 551 -5.41 -17.53 -6.42
N LEU A 552 -5.87 -16.30 -6.18
CA LEU A 552 -7.08 -15.76 -6.82
C LEU A 552 -6.90 -15.47 -8.32
N GLU A 553 -5.66 -15.27 -8.77
CA GLU A 553 -5.31 -15.19 -10.19
C GLU A 553 -5.28 -16.56 -10.86
N ASN A 554 -4.91 -17.62 -10.13
CA ASN A 554 -4.84 -19.00 -10.63
C ASN A 554 -6.13 -19.80 -10.51
N GLN A 555 -7.09 -19.43 -9.65
CA GLN A 555 -8.41 -20.09 -9.59
C GLN A 555 -9.10 -20.30 -10.96
N PRO A 556 -9.10 -19.32 -11.91
CA PRO A 556 -9.64 -19.57 -13.24
C PRO A 556 -8.80 -20.55 -14.08
N ARG A 557 -7.52 -20.78 -13.76
CA ARG A 557 -6.64 -21.79 -14.38
C ARG A 557 -6.81 -23.18 -13.74
N ASP A 558 -6.97 -23.29 -12.43
CA ASP A 558 -7.15 -24.57 -11.74
C ASP A 558 -8.51 -25.22 -12.06
N LEU A 559 -9.54 -24.41 -12.33
CA LEU A 559 -10.80 -24.87 -12.92
C LEU A 559 -10.62 -25.45 -14.34
N ARG A 560 -9.50 -25.16 -15.03
CA ARG A 560 -9.14 -25.75 -16.34
C ARG A 560 -8.45 -27.10 -16.20
N GLU A 561 -7.76 -27.36 -15.09
CA GLU A 561 -6.92 -28.55 -14.88
C GLU A 561 -7.57 -29.66 -14.04
N ALA A 562 -8.82 -29.49 -13.58
CA ALA A 562 -9.56 -30.58 -12.95
C ALA A 562 -9.57 -31.81 -13.89
N PRO A 563 -8.89 -32.91 -13.53
CA PRO A 563 -8.58 -33.95 -14.49
C PRO A 563 -9.84 -34.69 -14.90
N ALA A 564 -9.95 -34.95 -16.20
CA ALA A 564 -10.93 -35.83 -16.85
C ALA A 564 -10.91 -37.30 -16.35
N HIS A 565 -10.25 -37.60 -15.23
CA HIS A 565 -10.11 -38.93 -14.66
C HIS A 565 -11.38 -39.45 -13.96
N THR A 566 -12.31 -38.58 -13.55
CA THR A 566 -13.59 -39.04 -12.95
C THR A 566 -14.65 -39.43 -13.98
N ARG A 567 -14.45 -39.13 -15.28
CA ARG A 567 -15.38 -39.49 -16.37
C ARG A 567 -15.09 -40.85 -17.02
N ARG A 568 -13.96 -41.50 -16.73
CA ARG A 568 -13.69 -42.87 -17.18
C ARG A 568 -14.25 -43.93 -16.22
N ALA A 569 -14.25 -43.69 -14.91
CA ALA A 569 -14.82 -44.62 -13.93
C ALA A 569 -16.35 -44.76 -14.04
N SER A 570 -17.04 -43.69 -14.47
CA SER A 570 -18.50 -43.70 -14.66
C SER A 570 -18.94 -44.33 -15.99
N LYS A 571 -18.04 -44.43 -16.99
CA LYS A 571 -18.34 -45.05 -18.30
C LYS A 571 -18.00 -46.55 -18.38
N GLU A 572 -17.24 -47.07 -17.43
CA GLU A 572 -16.97 -48.52 -17.32
C GLU A 572 -18.04 -49.28 -16.50
N MET A 573 -18.91 -48.56 -15.78
CA MET A 573 -19.99 -49.17 -14.99
C MET A 573 -21.31 -49.33 -15.77
N GLU A 574 -21.41 -48.77 -16.98
CA GLU A 574 -22.55 -48.93 -17.90
C GLU A 574 -22.18 -49.83 -19.08
N ARG A 575 -21.82 -51.09 -18.82
CA ARG A 575 -21.94 -52.16 -19.82
C ARG A 575 -23.15 -53.04 -19.48
N PRO A 576 -24.20 -53.07 -20.31
CA PRO A 576 -25.33 -53.96 -20.10
C PRO A 576 -24.91 -55.39 -20.44
N THR A 577 -24.90 -56.27 -19.43
CA THR A 577 -24.77 -57.71 -19.62
C THR A 577 -25.93 -58.23 -20.47
N ARG A 578 -25.59 -58.72 -21.66
CA ARG A 578 -26.48 -59.47 -22.55
C ARG A 578 -26.98 -60.73 -21.84
N SER A 579 -28.28 -60.94 -21.97
CA SER A 579 -29.04 -62.09 -21.52
C SER A 579 -28.83 -63.33 -22.39
N ALA A 580 -29.07 -64.48 -21.74
CA ALA A 580 -29.63 -65.76 -22.23
C ALA A 580 -28.75 -67.00 -21.94
N PRO A 581 -29.29 -68.22 -21.93
CA PRO A 581 -30.51 -68.67 -21.22
C PRO A 581 -30.32 -70.03 -20.48
N GLY A 582 -31.17 -70.28 -19.46
CA GLY A 582 -31.73 -71.59 -19.08
C GLY A 582 -30.81 -72.79 -18.74
N SER A 583 -30.94 -73.35 -17.53
CA SER A 583 -31.32 -74.77 -17.35
C SER A 583 -31.40 -75.20 -15.87
N ARG A 584 -32.55 -75.83 -15.56
CA ARG A 584 -32.80 -77.00 -14.70
C ARG A 584 -32.08 -77.19 -13.34
N LEU A 585 -32.92 -77.23 -12.30
CA LEU A 585 -33.15 -78.37 -11.37
C LEU A 585 -31.98 -79.35 -11.08
N GLN A 586 -31.54 -79.42 -9.82
CA GLN A 586 -31.48 -80.61 -8.93
C GLN A 586 -30.74 -80.21 -7.62
N ARG A 587 -31.39 -80.22 -6.45
CA ARG A 587 -31.49 -81.32 -5.45
C ARG A 587 -30.15 -81.80 -4.85
N ARG A 588 -30.13 -81.73 -3.50
CA ARG A 588 -29.40 -82.50 -2.46
C ARG A 588 -28.03 -82.00 -2.00
N GLY A 589 -27.91 -81.99 -0.68
CA GLY A 589 -26.76 -81.63 0.15
C GLY A 589 -27.27 -80.98 1.42
#